data_AF-A0A534F3P2-F1
#
_entry.id   AF-A0A534F3P2-F1
#
_cell.length_a   1.000
_cell.length_b   1.000
_cell.length_c   1.000
_cell.angle_alpha   90.00
_cell.angle_beta   90.00
_cell.angle_gamma   90.00
#
_symmetry.space_group_name_H-M   'P 1'
#
loop_
_entity.id
_entity.type
_entity.pdbx_description
1 polymer ?
#
loop_
_entity_poly.entity_id
_entity_poly.type
_entity_poly.pdbx_seq_one_letter_code
_entity_poly.pdbx_strand_id
1 'polypeptide(L)'
;MSTRMVFMGLRLPAILAAAVCVAGCSLVSLKTPERPLSNRDLNARILTREFSYHFIAAVGQCADDMGAGETDPEVLTRALRWKIAAATESQRAASRISPMMSLLDTWALTAQMRAFLSPGQAGGELFGSHQETAVALAGELDKEAQALARRLTASNEFDEYQRFVDAYVRDQPLASLEFVRPSVVERWSAAHGGGARLVDSMGTIPEAMTDVSDRLKMSSDALALQTLWRTQLALREAGYSGDDIRAALRQLDERLATASQAAEHAPQLLHETIGELRRSVLDVLERVDSSSARMIEALRTEREALAADVRVERQAVVAAADEMLLLVTVLALVLLGLPFAAGYALGRARRG
;
A
#
# COMPACT_ATOMS: atom_id res chain seq x y z
N MET A 1 6.52 64.85 13.45
CA MET A 1 7.19 64.16 12.32
C MET A 1 8.35 63.29 12.82
N SER A 2 8.11 62.37 13.78
CA SER A 2 9.18 61.55 14.40
C SER A 2 8.75 60.08 14.66
N THR A 3 7.45 59.77 14.61
CA THR A 3 6.93 58.42 14.88
C THR A 3 6.95 57.46 13.68
N ARG A 4 7.22 57.96 12.45
CA ARG A 4 7.31 57.12 11.24
C ARG A 4 8.70 56.49 11.00
N MET A 5 9.76 56.97 11.65
CA MET A 5 11.12 56.41 11.48
C MET A 5 11.40 55.20 12.38
N VAL A 6 10.76 55.09 13.54
CA VAL A 6 11.00 53.98 14.49
C VAL A 6 10.46 52.64 13.96
N PHE A 7 9.35 52.66 13.20
CA PHE A 7 8.79 51.44 12.61
C PHE A 7 9.60 50.86 11.44
N MET A 8 10.51 51.65 10.82
CA MET A 8 11.36 51.16 9.73
C MET A 8 12.64 50.50 10.25
N GLY A 9 13.16 50.96 11.40
CA GLY A 9 14.37 50.43 12.03
C GLY A 9 14.21 49.05 12.69
N LEU A 10 12.99 48.67 13.09
CA LEU A 10 12.72 47.35 13.72
C LEU A 10 12.36 46.26 12.70
N ARG A 11 11.97 46.64 11.48
CA ARG A 11 11.61 45.71 10.40
C ARG A 11 12.82 45.14 9.70
N LEU A 12 13.88 45.94 9.53
CA LEU A 12 15.13 45.50 8.92
C LEU A 12 15.83 44.35 9.68
N PRO A 13 16.02 44.40 11.01
CA PRO A 13 16.61 43.28 11.76
C PRO A 13 15.68 42.06 11.84
N ALA A 14 14.35 42.25 11.86
CA ALA A 14 13.39 41.15 11.82
C ALA A 14 13.35 40.44 10.46
N ILE A 15 13.48 41.19 9.36
CA ILE A 15 13.58 40.64 8.00
C ILE A 15 14.95 39.97 7.80
N LEU A 16 16.03 40.54 8.36
CA LEU A 16 17.36 39.91 8.32
C LEU A 16 17.41 38.62 9.15
N ALA A 17 16.78 38.60 10.33
CA ALA A 17 16.64 37.40 11.16
C ALA A 17 15.76 36.33 10.49
N ALA A 18 14.65 36.73 9.85
CA ALA A 18 13.82 35.82 9.05
C ALA A 18 14.58 35.28 7.83
N ALA A 19 15.39 36.10 7.16
CA ALA A 19 16.23 35.67 6.03
C ALA A 19 17.36 34.71 6.48
N VAL A 20 17.94 34.90 7.67
CA VAL A 20 18.91 33.97 8.27
C VAL A 20 18.24 32.65 8.68
N CYS A 21 17.01 32.69 9.20
CA CYS A 21 16.24 31.47 9.50
C CYS A 21 15.85 30.70 8.23
N VAL A 22 15.51 31.39 7.13
CA VAL A 22 15.19 30.74 5.84
C VAL A 22 16.45 30.22 5.14
N ALA A 23 17.60 30.91 5.26
CA ALA A 23 18.88 30.42 4.77
C ALA A 23 19.45 29.26 5.62
N GLY A 24 19.11 29.20 6.92
CA GLY A 24 19.49 28.13 7.84
C GLY A 24 18.75 26.80 7.61
N CYS A 25 17.57 26.83 6.99
CA CYS A 25 16.82 25.62 6.63
C CYS A 25 17.44 24.82 5.46
N SER A 26 18.42 25.38 4.74
CA SER A 26 19.08 24.70 3.62
C SER A 26 20.29 23.84 4.04
N LEU A 27 20.75 23.96 5.30
CA LEU A 27 21.97 23.27 5.77
C LEU A 27 21.75 22.41 7.01
N VAL A 28 20.51 22.02 7.31
CA VAL A 28 20.27 20.82 8.11
C VAL A 28 20.14 19.67 7.12
N SER A 29 21.29 19.19 6.63
CA SER A 29 21.37 17.80 6.19
C SER A 29 21.11 16.98 7.44
N LEU A 30 19.84 16.61 7.65
CA LEU A 30 19.47 15.51 8.52
C LEU A 30 20.22 14.30 7.94
N LYS A 31 21.44 14.09 8.42
CA LYS A 31 22.14 12.82 8.31
C LYS A 31 21.40 11.84 9.21
N THR A 32 20.16 11.52 8.85
CA THR A 32 19.68 10.16 9.03
C THR A 32 20.79 9.28 8.47
N PRO A 33 21.29 8.29 9.23
CA PRO A 33 22.30 7.39 8.69
C PRO A 33 21.67 6.65 7.51
N GLU A 34 21.83 7.20 6.31
CA GLU A 34 21.44 6.62 5.03
C GLU A 34 22.26 5.35 4.88
N ARG A 35 21.68 4.23 5.31
CA ARG A 35 22.24 2.91 5.10
C ARG A 35 21.51 2.32 3.90
N PRO A 36 22.25 1.84 2.89
CA PRO A 36 21.66 1.03 1.84
C PRO A 36 20.83 -0.09 2.46
N LEU A 37 19.73 -0.44 1.81
CA LEU A 37 18.97 -1.61 2.23
C LEU A 37 19.88 -2.83 2.28
N SER A 38 19.64 -3.71 3.26
CA SER A 38 20.35 -4.98 3.26
C SER A 38 19.96 -5.78 2.00
N ASN A 39 20.86 -6.63 1.49
CA ASN A 39 20.54 -7.53 0.38
C ASN A 39 19.29 -8.38 0.68
N ARG A 40 19.07 -8.72 1.96
CA ARG A 40 17.87 -9.42 2.42
C ARG A 40 16.62 -8.58 2.21
N ASP A 41 16.60 -7.33 2.66
CA ASP A 41 15.44 -6.45 2.54
C ASP A 41 15.14 -6.08 1.09
N LEU A 42 16.18 -5.89 0.26
CA LEU A 42 16.03 -5.67 -1.17
C LEU A 42 15.40 -6.89 -1.86
N ASN A 43 15.93 -8.10 -1.59
CA ASN A 43 15.37 -9.34 -2.13
C ASN A 43 13.94 -9.58 -1.64
N ALA A 44 13.65 -9.31 -0.37
CA ALA A 44 12.29 -9.42 0.17
C ALA A 44 11.33 -8.48 -0.55
N ARG A 45 11.75 -7.24 -0.82
CA ARG A 45 10.92 -6.27 -1.55
C ARG A 45 10.62 -6.75 -2.97
N ILE A 46 11.65 -7.15 -3.72
CA ILE A 46 11.51 -7.56 -5.12
C ILE A 46 10.64 -8.82 -5.21
N LEU A 47 11.01 -9.87 -4.47
CA LEU A 47 10.34 -11.17 -4.59
C LEU A 47 8.92 -11.15 -4.03
N THR A 48 8.63 -10.37 -2.98
CA THR A 48 7.25 -10.23 -2.45
C THR A 48 6.35 -9.50 -3.45
N ARG A 49 6.89 -8.50 -4.17
CA ARG A 49 6.13 -7.80 -5.22
C ARG A 49 5.88 -8.69 -6.44
N GLU A 50 6.90 -9.43 -6.86
CA GLU A 50 6.76 -10.43 -7.93
C GLU A 50 5.72 -11.49 -7.55
N PHE A 51 5.79 -12.01 -6.33
CA PHE A 51 4.78 -12.93 -5.80
C PHE A 51 3.38 -12.31 -5.80
N SER A 52 3.23 -11.02 -5.45
CA SER A 52 1.92 -10.36 -5.52
C SER A 52 1.36 -10.32 -6.94
N TYR A 53 2.18 -10.08 -7.96
CA TYR A 53 1.71 -10.15 -9.35
C TYR A 53 1.28 -11.56 -9.72
N HIS A 54 2.08 -12.57 -9.34
CA HIS A 54 1.74 -13.98 -9.56
C HIS A 54 0.43 -14.36 -8.86
N PHE A 55 0.27 -14.02 -7.58
CA PHE A 55 -0.94 -14.26 -6.79
C PHE A 55 -2.18 -13.66 -7.45
N ILE A 56 -2.11 -12.38 -7.86
CA ILE A 56 -3.24 -11.69 -8.50
C ILE A 56 -3.62 -12.37 -9.82
N ALA A 57 -2.62 -12.73 -10.64
CA ALA A 57 -2.84 -13.41 -11.90
C ALA A 57 -3.45 -14.81 -11.69
N ALA A 58 -2.94 -15.58 -10.74
CA ALA A 58 -3.40 -16.94 -10.48
C ALA A 58 -4.84 -16.97 -9.94
N VAL A 59 -5.17 -16.10 -8.96
CA VAL A 59 -6.55 -15.96 -8.47
C VAL A 59 -7.47 -15.43 -9.58
N GLY A 60 -7.00 -14.46 -10.36
CA GLY A 60 -7.76 -13.91 -11.47
C GLY A 60 -8.11 -14.94 -12.54
N GLN A 61 -7.12 -15.72 -12.98
CA GLN A 61 -7.31 -16.80 -13.94
C GLN A 61 -8.26 -17.87 -13.41
N CYS A 62 -8.07 -18.30 -12.16
CA CYS A 62 -8.92 -19.30 -11.53
C CYS A 62 -10.38 -18.83 -11.46
N ALA A 63 -10.64 -17.58 -11.05
CA ALA A 63 -11.98 -17.03 -11.03
C ALA A 63 -12.60 -16.87 -12.44
N ASP A 64 -11.79 -16.54 -13.45
CA ASP A 64 -12.25 -16.45 -14.85
C ASP A 64 -12.58 -17.83 -15.43
N ASP A 65 -11.78 -18.85 -15.11
CA ASP A 65 -12.00 -20.25 -15.51
C ASP A 65 -13.27 -20.83 -14.87
N MET A 66 -13.56 -20.50 -13.60
CA MET A 66 -14.87 -20.79 -12.99
C MET A 66 -16.00 -20.18 -13.83
N GLY A 67 -15.81 -18.96 -14.33
CA GLY A 67 -16.80 -18.25 -15.12
C GLY A 67 -17.01 -18.76 -16.55
N ALA A 68 -16.13 -19.61 -17.08
CA ALA A 68 -16.16 -20.06 -18.48
C ALA A 68 -17.25 -21.10 -18.78
N GLY A 69 -17.81 -21.75 -17.76
CA GLY A 69 -18.90 -22.73 -17.89
C GLY A 69 -19.98 -22.66 -16.82
N GLU A 70 -19.83 -21.76 -15.85
CA GLU A 70 -20.79 -21.58 -14.76
C GLU A 70 -22.00 -20.74 -15.21
N THR A 71 -23.19 -21.15 -14.75
CA THR A 71 -24.47 -20.49 -15.01
C THR A 71 -25.11 -19.92 -13.76
N ASP A 72 -24.72 -20.38 -12.57
CA ASP A 72 -25.20 -19.85 -11.29
C ASP A 72 -24.74 -18.39 -11.11
N PRO A 73 -25.66 -17.42 -11.10
CA PRO A 73 -25.32 -16.01 -10.93
C PRO A 73 -24.62 -15.70 -9.60
N GLU A 74 -24.91 -16.46 -8.54
CA GLU A 74 -24.30 -16.28 -7.22
C GLU A 74 -22.85 -16.71 -7.21
N VAL A 75 -22.53 -17.88 -7.78
CA VAL A 75 -21.14 -18.38 -7.90
C VAL A 75 -20.31 -17.41 -8.72
N LEU A 76 -20.85 -16.91 -9.84
CA LEU A 76 -20.16 -15.96 -10.70
C LEU A 76 -19.92 -14.60 -10.02
N THR A 77 -20.88 -14.13 -9.23
CA THR A 77 -20.75 -12.91 -8.43
C THR A 77 -19.72 -13.08 -7.31
N ARG A 78 -19.73 -14.22 -6.62
CA ARG A 78 -18.76 -14.57 -5.58
C ARG A 78 -17.35 -14.71 -6.13
N ALA A 79 -17.17 -15.34 -7.30
CA ALA A 79 -15.87 -15.45 -7.97
C ALA A 79 -15.29 -14.06 -8.28
N LEU A 80 -16.14 -13.13 -8.75
CA LEU A 80 -15.72 -11.77 -9.02
C LEU A 80 -15.38 -10.99 -7.73
N ARG A 81 -16.19 -11.13 -6.67
CA ARG A 81 -15.88 -10.54 -5.35
C ARG A 81 -14.57 -11.07 -4.78
N TRP A 82 -14.34 -12.38 -4.86
CA TRP A 82 -13.09 -13.01 -4.45
C TRP A 82 -11.89 -12.43 -5.20
N LYS A 83 -11.98 -12.36 -6.53
CA LYS A 83 -10.94 -11.80 -7.41
C LYS A 83 -10.59 -10.35 -7.03
N ILE A 84 -11.60 -9.52 -6.79
CA ILE A 84 -11.41 -8.11 -6.39
C ILE A 84 -10.74 -8.02 -5.01
N ALA A 85 -11.24 -8.74 -4.01
CA ALA A 85 -10.73 -8.65 -2.65
C ALA A 85 -9.32 -9.24 -2.51
N ALA A 86 -9.07 -10.41 -3.11
CA ALA A 86 -7.76 -11.02 -3.14
C ALA A 86 -6.72 -10.09 -3.79
N ALA A 87 -7.06 -9.46 -4.93
CA ALA A 87 -6.14 -8.53 -5.57
C ALA A 87 -5.91 -7.26 -4.74
N THR A 88 -6.95 -6.72 -4.11
CA THR A 88 -6.85 -5.54 -3.24
C THR A 88 -5.92 -5.82 -2.05
N GLU A 89 -6.16 -6.91 -1.32
CA GLU A 89 -5.38 -7.23 -0.13
C GLU A 89 -3.95 -7.69 -0.46
N SER A 90 -3.73 -8.38 -1.60
CA SER A 90 -2.37 -8.74 -2.02
C SER A 90 -1.51 -7.51 -2.28
N GLN A 91 -2.06 -6.50 -2.95
CA GLN A 91 -1.34 -5.25 -3.20
C GLN A 91 -1.09 -4.48 -1.91
N ARG A 92 -2.08 -4.42 -1.01
CA ARG A 92 -1.92 -3.80 0.30
C ARG A 92 -0.80 -4.47 1.10
N ALA A 93 -0.77 -5.80 1.15
CA ALA A 93 0.27 -6.56 1.83
C ALA A 93 1.66 -6.35 1.20
N ALA A 94 1.77 -6.38 -0.13
CA ALA A 94 3.05 -6.23 -0.82
C ALA A 94 3.61 -4.79 -0.81
N SER A 95 2.75 -3.80 -0.56
CA SER A 95 3.09 -2.37 -0.58
C SER A 95 3.42 -1.77 0.79
N ARG A 96 3.70 -2.58 1.82
CA ARG A 96 4.16 -2.06 3.13
C ARG A 96 5.54 -1.40 3.03
N ILE A 97 5.83 -0.46 3.94
CA ILE A 97 7.11 0.28 3.98
C ILE A 97 8.29 -0.65 4.24
N SER A 98 8.20 -1.51 5.25
CA SER A 98 9.24 -2.48 5.58
C SER A 98 9.12 -3.74 4.70
N PRO A 99 10.17 -4.12 3.93
CA PRO A 99 10.12 -5.28 3.05
C PRO A 99 9.83 -6.60 3.76
N MET A 100 10.41 -6.81 4.94
CA MET A 100 10.19 -8.02 5.73
C MET A 100 8.77 -8.07 6.32
N MET A 101 8.17 -6.92 6.60
CA MET A 101 6.77 -6.85 7.01
C MET A 101 5.82 -7.04 5.83
N SER A 102 6.16 -6.58 4.62
CA SER A 102 5.41 -6.94 3.40
C SER A 102 5.38 -8.45 3.21
N LEU A 103 6.55 -9.11 3.33
CA LEU A 103 6.68 -10.56 3.22
C LEU A 103 5.79 -11.29 4.25
N LEU A 104 5.84 -10.88 5.51
CA LEU A 104 5.04 -11.46 6.58
C LEU A 104 3.53 -11.25 6.35
N ASP A 105 3.12 -10.05 5.92
CA ASP A 105 1.73 -9.73 5.63
C ASP A 105 1.20 -10.54 4.43
N THR A 106 2.01 -10.69 3.38
CA THR A 106 1.69 -11.53 2.21
C THR A 106 1.51 -13.00 2.61
N TRP A 107 2.38 -13.53 3.47
CA TRP A 107 2.22 -14.89 3.98
C TRP A 107 0.96 -15.01 4.86
N ALA A 108 0.71 -14.06 5.76
CA ALA A 108 -0.51 -14.04 6.57
C ALA A 108 -1.79 -14.02 5.72
N LEU A 109 -1.81 -13.24 4.63
CA LEU A 109 -2.94 -13.17 3.69
C LEU A 109 -3.21 -14.52 3.02
N THR A 110 -2.17 -15.17 2.49
CA THR A 110 -2.32 -16.46 1.80
C THR A 110 -2.78 -17.56 2.75
N ALA A 111 -2.23 -17.59 3.97
CA ALA A 111 -2.66 -18.51 5.03
C ALA A 111 -4.12 -18.27 5.46
N GLN A 112 -4.53 -17.01 5.60
CA GLN A 112 -5.91 -16.63 5.90
C GLN A 112 -6.87 -17.02 4.77
N MET A 113 -6.50 -16.79 3.51
CA MET A 113 -7.33 -17.17 2.36
C MET A 113 -7.50 -18.69 2.29
N ARG A 114 -6.42 -19.46 2.49
CA ARG A 114 -6.49 -20.92 2.57
C ARG A 114 -7.40 -21.38 3.70
N ALA A 115 -7.26 -20.80 4.88
CA ALA A 115 -8.13 -21.12 6.00
C ALA A 115 -9.60 -20.79 5.70
N PHE A 116 -9.88 -19.59 5.19
CA PHE A 116 -11.23 -19.13 4.84
C PHE A 116 -11.95 -20.06 3.84
N LEU A 117 -11.25 -20.51 2.80
CA LEU A 117 -11.81 -21.37 1.76
C LEU A 117 -11.88 -22.86 2.16
N SER A 118 -11.24 -23.25 3.26
CA SER A 118 -11.19 -24.65 3.69
C SER A 118 -12.60 -25.18 4.05
N PRO A 119 -12.86 -26.49 3.85
CA PRO A 119 -14.14 -27.09 4.21
C PRO A 119 -14.57 -26.79 5.65
N GLY A 120 -15.84 -26.45 5.85
CA GLY A 120 -16.40 -26.11 7.16
C GLY A 120 -16.05 -24.71 7.69
N GLN A 121 -15.34 -23.88 6.91
CA GLN A 121 -15.10 -22.47 7.22
C GLN A 121 -16.08 -21.57 6.48
N ALA A 122 -16.08 -20.26 6.81
CA ALA A 122 -17.05 -19.30 6.27
C ALA A 122 -17.06 -19.21 4.73
N GLY A 123 -15.92 -19.48 4.08
CA GLY A 123 -15.77 -19.51 2.63
C GLY A 123 -15.79 -20.92 2.01
N GLY A 124 -16.08 -21.95 2.81
CA GLY A 124 -15.87 -23.36 2.46
C GLY A 124 -16.84 -23.93 1.42
N GLU A 125 -17.90 -23.21 1.06
CA GLU A 125 -18.97 -23.67 0.15
C GLU A 125 -19.46 -22.56 -0.78
N LEU A 126 -18.62 -21.55 -1.07
CA LEU A 126 -19.04 -20.36 -1.83
C LEU A 126 -19.15 -20.59 -3.34
N PHE A 127 -18.36 -21.51 -3.89
CA PHE A 127 -18.15 -21.65 -5.35
C PHE A 127 -18.75 -22.91 -5.96
N GLY A 128 -19.65 -23.60 -5.25
CA GLY A 128 -20.33 -24.80 -5.79
C GLY A 128 -19.34 -25.89 -6.23
N SER A 129 -19.49 -26.37 -7.46
CA SER A 129 -18.59 -27.39 -8.05
C SER A 129 -17.14 -26.93 -8.21
N HIS A 130 -16.89 -25.62 -8.17
CA HIS A 130 -15.56 -25.04 -8.31
C HIS A 130 -14.82 -24.86 -6.97
N GLN A 131 -15.46 -25.20 -5.85
CA GLN A 131 -14.89 -24.99 -4.51
C GLN A 131 -13.54 -25.70 -4.33
N GLU A 132 -13.41 -26.95 -4.79
CA GLU A 132 -12.16 -27.71 -4.67
C GLU A 132 -11.00 -27.03 -5.43
N THR A 133 -11.27 -26.45 -6.60
CA THR A 133 -10.27 -25.69 -7.37
C THR A 133 -9.82 -24.43 -6.62
N ALA A 134 -10.74 -23.71 -5.99
CA ALA A 134 -10.43 -22.54 -5.17
C ALA A 134 -9.55 -22.92 -3.96
N VAL A 135 -9.88 -24.02 -3.28
CA VAL A 135 -9.13 -24.56 -2.15
C VAL A 135 -7.73 -25.00 -2.57
N ALA A 136 -7.60 -25.71 -3.70
CA ALA A 136 -6.33 -26.16 -4.22
C ALA A 136 -5.41 -24.97 -4.53
N LEU A 137 -5.92 -23.96 -5.24
CA LEU A 137 -5.14 -22.75 -5.54
C LEU A 137 -4.68 -22.03 -4.27
N ALA A 138 -5.58 -21.81 -3.31
CA ALA A 138 -5.23 -21.16 -2.05
C ALA A 138 -4.18 -21.96 -1.26
N GLY A 139 -4.25 -23.30 -1.34
CA GLY A 139 -3.26 -24.22 -0.81
C GLY A 139 -1.87 -24.02 -1.42
N GLU A 140 -1.77 -23.93 -2.74
CA GLU A 140 -0.49 -23.73 -3.43
C GLU A 140 0.09 -22.34 -3.15
N LEU A 141 -0.72 -21.28 -3.20
CA LEU A 141 -0.26 -19.91 -2.91
C LEU A 141 0.25 -19.75 -1.48
N ASP A 142 -0.35 -20.40 -0.48
CA ASP A 142 0.17 -20.41 0.90
C ASP A 142 1.51 -21.14 1.00
N LYS A 143 1.66 -22.29 0.32
CA LYS A 143 2.94 -23.02 0.30
C LYS A 143 4.05 -22.20 -0.35
N GLU A 144 3.75 -21.51 -1.45
CA GLU A 144 4.70 -20.65 -2.14
C GLU A 144 5.11 -19.45 -1.29
N ALA A 145 4.16 -18.77 -0.64
CA ALA A 145 4.46 -17.67 0.27
C ALA A 145 5.30 -18.13 1.46
N GLN A 146 4.98 -19.30 2.03
CA GLN A 146 5.79 -19.92 3.08
C GLN A 146 7.22 -20.24 2.59
N ALA A 147 7.36 -20.79 1.38
CA ALA A 147 8.66 -21.10 0.79
C ALA A 147 9.50 -19.83 0.55
N LEU A 148 8.85 -18.75 0.08
CA LEU A 148 9.47 -17.45 -0.06
C LEU A 148 9.96 -16.90 1.29
N ALA A 149 9.13 -16.98 2.34
CA ALA A 149 9.50 -16.57 3.68
C ALA A 149 10.69 -17.38 4.21
N ARG A 150 10.66 -18.70 4.06
CA ARG A 150 11.74 -19.61 4.47
C ARG A 150 13.06 -19.32 3.76
N ARG A 151 13.02 -18.90 2.50
CA ARG A 151 14.22 -18.52 1.73
C ARG A 151 14.88 -17.23 2.23
N LEU A 152 14.08 -16.31 2.78
CA LEU A 152 14.51 -14.95 3.13
C LEU A 152 14.77 -14.72 4.62
N THR A 153 14.44 -15.70 5.47
CA THR A 153 14.57 -15.62 6.93
C THR A 153 15.53 -16.70 7.45
N ALA A 154 16.16 -16.44 8.60
CA ALA A 154 16.87 -17.49 9.33
C ALA A 154 15.85 -18.47 9.95
N SER A 155 16.24 -19.71 10.23
CA SER A 155 15.31 -20.74 10.73
C SER A 155 14.53 -20.32 11.99
N ASN A 156 15.20 -19.66 12.94
CA ASN A 156 14.56 -19.17 14.17
C ASN A 156 13.55 -18.03 13.91
N GLU A 157 13.86 -17.13 12.98
CA GLU A 157 12.99 -16.03 12.55
C GLU A 157 11.79 -16.59 11.75
N PHE A 158 12.02 -17.59 10.90
CA PHE A 158 10.97 -18.33 10.21
C PHE A 158 9.99 -18.98 11.19
N ASP A 159 10.49 -19.66 12.22
CA ASP A 159 9.66 -20.32 13.23
C ASP A 159 8.86 -19.31 14.07
N GLU A 160 9.38 -18.10 14.25
CA GLU A 160 8.65 -16.99 14.87
C GLU A 160 7.54 -16.46 13.96
N TYR A 161 7.85 -16.23 12.69
CA TYR A 161 6.88 -15.83 11.68
C TYR A 161 5.76 -16.85 11.56
N GLN A 162 6.10 -18.14 11.52
CA GLN A 162 5.12 -19.22 11.44
C GLN A 162 4.17 -19.20 12.65
N ARG A 163 4.71 -19.15 13.87
CA ARG A 163 3.89 -19.09 15.10
C ARG A 163 2.98 -17.86 15.11
N PHE A 164 3.48 -16.71 14.65
CA PHE A 164 2.69 -15.51 14.54
C PHE A 164 1.58 -15.64 13.50
N VAL A 165 1.88 -16.14 12.29
CA VAL A 165 0.89 -16.32 11.21
C VAL A 165 -0.20 -17.29 11.66
N ASP A 166 0.17 -18.42 12.27
CA ASP A 166 -0.79 -19.41 12.80
C ASP A 166 -1.70 -18.79 13.87
N ALA A 167 -1.15 -17.95 14.76
CA ALA A 167 -1.93 -17.24 15.75
C ALA A 167 -2.85 -16.18 15.12
N TYR A 168 -2.32 -15.39 14.18
CA TYR A 168 -3.06 -14.32 13.52
C TYR A 168 -4.22 -14.87 12.68
N VAL A 169 -4.04 -15.97 11.93
CA VAL A 169 -5.10 -16.62 11.16
C VAL A 169 -6.22 -17.12 12.06
N ARG A 170 -5.88 -17.75 13.19
CA ARG A 170 -6.84 -18.25 14.16
C ARG A 170 -7.61 -17.12 14.85
N ASP A 171 -6.91 -16.06 15.25
CA ASP A 171 -7.49 -15.00 16.07
C ASP A 171 -8.20 -13.94 15.22
N GLN A 172 -7.86 -13.82 13.93
CA GLN A 172 -8.43 -12.88 12.97
C GLN A 172 -8.82 -13.61 11.67
N PRO A 173 -9.78 -14.55 11.70
CA PRO A 173 -10.20 -15.25 10.49
C PRO A 173 -10.90 -14.29 9.52
N LEU A 174 -10.77 -14.52 8.21
CA LEU A 174 -11.59 -13.82 7.23
C LEU A 174 -13.04 -14.28 7.38
N ALA A 175 -13.97 -13.34 7.49
CA ALA A 175 -15.38 -13.64 7.69
C ALA A 175 -16.20 -13.66 6.37
N SER A 176 -15.69 -13.00 5.33
CA SER A 176 -16.41 -12.80 4.06
C SER A 176 -15.42 -12.59 2.90
N LEU A 177 -15.97 -12.57 1.68
CA LEU A 177 -15.24 -12.26 0.45
C LEU A 177 -14.76 -10.80 0.35
N GLU A 178 -15.00 -9.96 1.37
CA GLU A 178 -14.44 -8.60 1.41
C GLU A 178 -12.99 -8.59 1.93
N PHE A 179 -12.54 -9.69 2.53
CA PHE A 179 -11.20 -9.87 3.12
C PHE A 179 -10.81 -8.78 4.12
N VAL A 180 -11.79 -8.21 4.83
CA VAL A 180 -11.53 -7.22 5.89
C VAL A 180 -10.67 -7.87 6.99
N ARG A 181 -9.45 -7.33 7.17
CA ARG A 181 -8.44 -7.87 8.08
C ARG A 181 -7.61 -6.75 8.74
N PRO A 182 -7.28 -6.86 10.05
CA PRO A 182 -6.44 -5.87 10.73
C PRO A 182 -5.01 -5.85 10.20
N SER A 183 -4.27 -4.76 10.43
CA SER A 183 -2.87 -4.66 10.03
C SER A 183 -2.00 -5.73 10.72
N VAL A 184 -1.29 -6.52 9.91
CA VAL A 184 -0.28 -7.47 10.39
C VAL A 184 0.87 -6.75 11.09
N VAL A 185 1.25 -5.57 10.60
CA VAL A 185 2.36 -4.78 11.16
C VAL A 185 2.05 -4.31 12.58
N GLU A 186 0.83 -3.80 12.79
CA GLU A 186 0.38 -3.37 14.12
C GLU A 186 0.38 -4.54 15.11
N ARG A 187 -0.21 -5.68 14.70
CA ARG A 187 -0.30 -6.88 15.53
C ARG A 187 1.07 -7.48 15.83
N TRP A 188 1.95 -7.53 14.84
CA TRP A 188 3.33 -7.97 15.01
C TRP A 188 4.08 -7.07 16.00
N SER A 189 3.95 -5.75 15.85
CA SER A 189 4.58 -4.78 16.75
C SER A 189 4.07 -4.91 18.19
N ALA A 190 2.77 -5.10 18.39
CA ALA A 190 2.16 -5.31 19.70
C ALA A 190 2.68 -6.59 20.37
N ALA A 191 2.84 -7.69 19.62
CA ALA A 191 3.36 -8.95 20.14
C ALA A 191 4.86 -8.89 20.50
N HIS A 192 5.63 -8.01 19.85
CA HIS A 192 7.09 -7.92 20.00
C HIS A 192 7.55 -6.62 20.70
N GLY A 193 6.67 -5.94 21.43
CA GLY A 193 7.02 -4.85 22.34
C GLY A 193 7.38 -3.51 21.66
N GLY A 194 6.75 -3.16 20.53
CA GLY A 194 6.87 -1.84 19.90
C GLY A 194 8.23 -1.52 19.26
N GLY A 195 9.19 -2.45 19.31
CA GLY A 195 10.60 -2.20 19.05
C GLY A 195 11.14 -2.67 17.69
N ALA A 196 10.32 -3.20 16.79
CA ALA A 196 10.76 -3.42 15.41
C ALA A 196 10.92 -2.05 14.74
N ARG A 197 12.14 -1.51 14.70
CA ARG A 197 12.44 -0.21 14.10
C ARG A 197 12.18 -0.26 12.59
N LEU A 198 10.92 -0.04 12.21
CA LEU A 198 10.45 0.17 10.83
C LEU A 198 11.27 1.26 10.11
N VAL A 199 11.88 2.17 10.88
CA VAL A 199 12.74 3.27 10.44
C VAL A 199 14.05 2.79 9.78
N ASP A 200 14.60 1.64 10.18
CA ASP A 200 15.84 1.10 9.60
C ASP A 200 15.62 0.47 8.20
N SER A 201 14.35 0.30 7.78
CA SER A 201 13.96 -0.33 6.50
C SER A 201 13.66 0.67 5.36
N MET A 202 13.95 1.97 5.55
CA MET A 202 13.64 3.00 4.55
C MET A 202 14.67 3.07 3.41
N GLY A 203 15.91 2.61 3.64
CA GLY A 203 17.01 2.72 2.68
C GLY A 203 17.51 4.15 2.49
N THR A 204 18.34 4.35 1.48
CA THR A 204 18.83 5.66 1.03
C THR A 204 17.73 6.45 0.31
N ILE A 205 17.88 7.78 0.17
CA ILE A 205 16.90 8.62 -0.54
C ILE A 205 16.62 8.14 -1.98
N PRO A 206 17.63 7.77 -2.80
CA PRO A 206 17.37 7.20 -4.12
C PRO A 206 16.56 5.90 -4.06
N GLU A 207 16.89 4.99 -3.15
CA GLU A 207 16.15 3.73 -2.97
C GLU A 207 14.69 3.98 -2.53
N ALA A 208 14.46 4.97 -1.67
CA ALA A 208 13.13 5.39 -1.26
C ALA A 208 12.34 6.02 -2.42
N MET A 209 12.99 6.81 -3.28
CA MET A 209 12.35 7.39 -4.48
C MET A 209 12.00 6.33 -5.53
N THR A 210 12.87 5.36 -5.76
CA THR A 210 12.58 4.19 -6.59
C THR A 210 11.42 3.40 -5.98
N ASP A 211 11.42 3.19 -4.67
CA ASP A 211 10.35 2.48 -3.97
C ASP A 211 8.98 3.17 -4.11
N VAL A 212 8.94 4.50 -3.98
CA VAL A 212 7.72 5.30 -4.22
C VAL A 212 7.26 5.17 -5.66
N SER A 213 8.19 5.25 -6.62
CA SER A 213 7.87 5.11 -8.06
C SER A 213 7.32 3.72 -8.38
N ASP A 214 7.91 2.66 -7.83
CA ASP A 214 7.44 1.28 -7.99
C ASP A 214 6.05 1.09 -7.40
N ARG A 215 5.78 1.61 -6.19
CA ARG A 215 4.45 1.55 -5.58
C ARG A 215 3.42 2.33 -6.39
N LEU A 216 3.80 3.48 -6.94
CA LEU A 216 2.92 4.28 -7.79
C LEU A 216 2.56 3.50 -9.06
N LYS A 217 3.54 2.83 -9.68
CA LYS A 217 3.31 1.93 -10.81
C LYS A 217 2.38 0.77 -10.43
N MET A 218 2.69 0.05 -9.35
CA MET A 218 1.84 -1.04 -8.84
C MET A 218 0.40 -0.58 -8.58
N SER A 219 0.23 0.60 -7.98
CA SER A 219 -1.08 1.17 -7.70
C SER A 219 -1.81 1.59 -8.97
N SER A 220 -1.10 2.13 -9.97
CA SER A 220 -1.69 2.54 -11.25
C SER A 220 -2.20 1.34 -12.05
N ASP A 221 -1.39 0.29 -12.20
CA ASP A 221 -1.76 -0.93 -12.91
C ASP A 221 -2.98 -1.59 -12.26
N ALA A 222 -2.97 -1.63 -10.93
CA ALA A 222 -4.07 -2.13 -10.14
C ALA A 222 -5.36 -1.31 -10.27
N LEU A 223 -5.26 0.01 -10.29
CA LEU A 223 -6.43 0.90 -10.35
C LEU A 223 -7.24 0.64 -11.63
N ALA A 224 -6.57 0.50 -12.78
CA ALA A 224 -7.24 0.21 -14.04
C ALA A 224 -7.98 -1.14 -13.97
N LEU A 225 -7.27 -2.19 -13.57
CA LEU A 225 -7.79 -3.56 -13.52
C LEU A 225 -8.92 -3.73 -12.48
N GLN A 226 -8.76 -3.13 -11.30
CA GLN A 226 -9.77 -3.19 -10.26
C GLN A 226 -11.01 -2.34 -10.59
N THR A 227 -10.86 -1.22 -11.30
CA THR A 227 -12.00 -0.44 -11.78
C THR A 227 -12.83 -1.26 -12.75
N LEU A 228 -12.17 -1.98 -13.66
CA LEU A 228 -12.82 -2.90 -14.59
C LEU A 228 -13.66 -3.96 -13.86
N TRP A 229 -13.05 -4.68 -12.92
CA TRP A 229 -13.73 -5.75 -12.19
C TRP A 229 -14.84 -5.23 -11.26
N ARG A 230 -14.63 -4.10 -10.58
CA ARG A 230 -15.68 -3.48 -9.75
C ARG A 230 -16.85 -2.97 -10.60
N THR A 231 -16.58 -2.47 -11.81
CA THR A 231 -17.64 -2.10 -12.77
C THR A 231 -18.41 -3.34 -13.22
N GLN A 232 -17.71 -4.43 -13.55
CA GLN A 232 -18.32 -5.70 -13.88
C GLN A 232 -19.23 -6.20 -12.74
N LEU A 233 -18.78 -6.07 -11.49
CA LEU A 233 -19.55 -6.46 -10.32
C LEU A 233 -20.80 -5.60 -10.17
N ALA A 234 -20.67 -4.28 -10.26
CA ALA A 234 -21.79 -3.35 -10.15
C ALA A 234 -22.85 -3.56 -11.25
N LEU A 235 -22.42 -3.79 -12.50
CA LEU A 235 -23.33 -4.12 -13.60
C LEU A 235 -24.06 -5.44 -13.35
N ARG A 236 -23.36 -6.45 -12.82
CA ARG A 236 -23.96 -7.75 -12.50
C ARG A 236 -24.96 -7.65 -11.34
N GLU A 237 -24.64 -6.93 -10.28
CA GLU A 237 -25.53 -6.66 -9.15
C GLU A 237 -26.76 -5.82 -9.58
N ALA A 238 -26.62 -5.00 -10.62
CA ALA A 238 -27.72 -4.27 -11.24
C ALA A 238 -28.58 -5.13 -12.21
N GLY A 239 -28.25 -6.41 -12.40
CA GLY A 239 -29.04 -7.35 -13.21
C GLY A 239 -28.71 -7.37 -14.70
N TYR A 240 -27.60 -6.76 -15.14
CA TYR A 240 -27.16 -6.86 -16.53
C TYR A 240 -26.63 -8.27 -16.84
N SER A 241 -26.93 -8.77 -18.05
CA SER A 241 -26.53 -10.11 -18.46
C SER A 241 -25.00 -10.24 -18.53
N GLY A 242 -24.46 -11.38 -18.06
CA GLY A 242 -23.02 -11.60 -18.03
C GLY A 242 -22.36 -11.60 -19.42
N ASP A 243 -23.14 -11.85 -20.47
CA ASP A 243 -22.65 -11.89 -21.85
C ASP A 243 -22.47 -10.48 -22.43
N ASP A 244 -23.40 -9.56 -22.16
CA ASP A 244 -23.29 -8.16 -22.59
C ASP A 244 -22.10 -7.47 -21.91
N ILE A 245 -21.91 -7.76 -20.61
CA ILE A 245 -20.78 -7.22 -19.84
C ILE A 245 -19.46 -7.81 -20.35
N ARG A 246 -19.37 -9.14 -20.54
CA ARG A 246 -18.14 -9.79 -21.05
C ARG A 246 -17.77 -9.31 -22.45
N ALA A 247 -18.76 -9.09 -23.33
CA ALA A 247 -18.53 -8.56 -24.67
C ALA A 247 -17.99 -7.13 -24.61
N ALA A 248 -18.60 -6.25 -23.80
CA ALA A 248 -18.14 -4.88 -23.61
C ALA A 248 -16.73 -4.81 -23.00
N LEU A 249 -16.42 -5.69 -22.04
CA LEU A 249 -15.13 -5.75 -21.38
C LEU A 249 -14.01 -6.28 -22.31
N ARG A 250 -14.26 -7.33 -23.09
CA ARG A 250 -13.30 -7.79 -24.12
C ARG A 250 -13.00 -6.70 -25.12
N GLN A 251 -14.04 -6.00 -25.58
CA GLN A 251 -13.87 -4.89 -26.50
C GLN A 251 -13.05 -3.74 -25.88
N LEU A 252 -13.16 -3.51 -24.57
CA LEU A 252 -12.33 -2.53 -23.86
C LEU A 252 -10.89 -3.02 -23.72
N ASP A 253 -10.68 -4.28 -23.36
CA ASP A 253 -9.37 -4.90 -23.13
C ASP A 253 -8.56 -4.98 -24.43
N GLU A 254 -9.17 -5.41 -25.52
CA GLU A 254 -8.57 -5.39 -26.87
C GLU A 254 -8.17 -3.98 -27.29
N ARG A 255 -8.98 -2.96 -26.95
CA ARG A 255 -8.68 -1.56 -27.23
C ARG A 255 -7.58 -0.99 -26.35
N LEU A 256 -7.50 -1.39 -25.08
CA LEU A 256 -6.43 -1.01 -24.17
C LEU A 256 -5.11 -1.66 -24.56
N ALA A 257 -5.13 -2.95 -24.95
CA ALA A 257 -3.99 -3.64 -25.51
C ALA A 257 -3.51 -2.96 -26.80
N THR A 258 -4.42 -2.60 -27.70
CA THR A 258 -4.11 -1.86 -28.93
C THR A 258 -3.55 -0.46 -28.63
N ALA A 259 -4.09 0.24 -27.65
CA ALA A 259 -3.58 1.56 -27.22
C ALA A 259 -2.20 1.46 -26.56
N SER A 260 -1.94 0.42 -25.76
CA SER A 260 -0.63 0.12 -25.18
C SER A 260 0.40 -0.17 -26.27
N GLN A 261 0.04 -1.01 -27.26
CA GLN A 261 0.90 -1.32 -28.40
C GLN A 261 1.15 -0.09 -29.29
N ALA A 262 0.14 0.76 -29.51
CA ALA A 262 0.29 2.01 -30.25
C ALA A 262 1.19 3.02 -29.51
N ALA A 263 1.10 3.08 -28.18
CA ALA A 263 1.97 3.90 -27.34
C ALA A 263 3.44 3.43 -27.36
N GLU A 264 3.67 2.12 -27.54
CA GLU A 264 5.00 1.54 -27.68
C GLU A 264 5.64 1.77 -29.07
N HIS A 265 4.84 1.92 -30.14
CA HIS A 265 5.36 1.93 -31.52
C HIS A 265 5.18 3.24 -32.31
N ALA A 266 4.35 4.19 -31.87
CA ALA A 266 4.14 5.43 -32.64
C ALA A 266 3.72 6.64 -31.77
N PRO A 267 4.66 7.44 -31.25
CA PRO A 267 4.39 8.63 -30.43
C PRO A 267 3.58 9.75 -31.12
N GLN A 268 3.31 9.63 -32.43
CA GLN A 268 2.79 10.71 -33.28
C GLN A 268 1.33 10.49 -33.73
N LEU A 269 0.70 9.34 -33.44
CA LEU A 269 -0.70 9.08 -33.80
C LEU A 269 -1.73 9.52 -32.73
N LEU A 270 -1.26 10.17 -31.66
CA LEU A 270 -2.06 10.56 -30.49
C LEU A 270 -3.14 11.63 -30.73
N HIS A 271 -3.33 12.16 -31.94
CA HIS A 271 -4.33 13.22 -32.16
C HIS A 271 -5.69 12.73 -32.63
N GLU A 272 -5.78 11.59 -33.34
CA GLU A 272 -7.07 11.08 -33.85
C GLU A 272 -7.70 10.04 -32.93
N THR A 273 -6.91 9.21 -32.25
CA THR A 273 -7.40 8.12 -31.38
C THR A 273 -8.01 8.62 -30.06
N ILE A 274 -7.64 9.82 -29.60
CA ILE A 274 -8.20 10.44 -28.37
C ILE A 274 -9.66 10.84 -28.56
N GLY A 275 -10.06 11.25 -29.76
CA GLY A 275 -11.43 11.71 -30.05
C GLY A 275 -12.47 10.58 -30.00
N GLU A 276 -12.08 9.37 -30.40
CA GLU A 276 -12.94 8.19 -30.38
C GLU A 276 -12.95 7.51 -29.01
N LEU A 277 -11.79 7.49 -28.32
CA LEU A 277 -11.69 7.08 -26.92
C LEU A 277 -12.58 7.94 -26.03
N ARG A 278 -12.59 9.27 -26.22
CA ARG A 278 -13.46 10.19 -25.48
C ARG A 278 -14.94 9.90 -25.71
N ARG A 279 -15.35 9.56 -26.93
CA ARG A 279 -16.75 9.26 -27.25
C ARG A 279 -17.21 7.92 -26.67
N SER A 280 -16.41 6.86 -26.79
CA SER A 280 -16.73 5.56 -26.18
C SER A 280 -16.73 5.62 -24.65
N VAL A 281 -15.81 6.38 -24.05
CA VAL A 281 -15.79 6.61 -22.60
C VAL A 281 -17.00 7.42 -22.15
N LEU A 282 -17.42 8.43 -22.91
CA LEU A 282 -18.62 9.21 -22.59
C LEU A 282 -19.93 8.39 -22.70
N ASP A 283 -20.06 7.53 -23.71
CA ASP A 283 -21.24 6.67 -23.89
C ASP A 283 -21.36 5.59 -22.78
N VAL A 284 -20.21 5.07 -22.32
CA VAL A 284 -20.14 4.19 -21.15
C VAL A 284 -20.42 4.97 -19.86
N LEU A 285 -19.88 6.18 -19.71
CA LEU A 285 -20.11 7.04 -18.54
C LEU A 285 -21.57 7.50 -18.40
N GLU A 286 -22.26 7.78 -19.52
CA GLU A 286 -23.67 8.20 -19.51
C GLU A 286 -24.60 7.06 -19.05
N ARG A 287 -24.25 5.80 -19.36
CA ARG A 287 -24.93 4.61 -18.81
C ARG A 287 -24.54 4.31 -17.36
N VAL A 288 -23.32 4.64 -16.96
CA VAL A 288 -22.76 4.42 -15.62
C VAL A 288 -23.18 5.51 -14.61
N ASP A 289 -23.66 6.68 -15.04
CA ASP A 289 -24.00 7.83 -14.17
C ASP A 289 -25.02 7.49 -13.05
N SER A 290 -25.99 6.61 -13.32
CA SER A 290 -26.95 6.12 -12.32
C SER A 290 -26.36 5.11 -11.31
N SER A 291 -25.22 4.50 -11.64
CA SER A 291 -24.45 3.59 -10.79
C SER A 291 -23.32 4.31 -10.04
N SER A 292 -22.72 5.34 -10.67
CA SER A 292 -21.64 6.19 -10.16
C SER A 292 -21.93 6.81 -8.79
N ALA A 293 -23.16 7.27 -8.53
CA ALA A 293 -23.51 7.88 -7.26
C ALA A 293 -23.37 6.90 -6.07
N ARG A 294 -23.69 5.61 -6.29
CA ARG A 294 -23.54 4.55 -5.29
C ARG A 294 -22.09 4.07 -5.18
N MET A 295 -21.37 4.02 -6.31
CA MET A 295 -19.96 3.65 -6.36
C MET A 295 -19.04 4.69 -5.71
N ILE A 296 -19.30 5.99 -5.89
CA ILE A 296 -18.54 7.09 -5.24
C ILE A 296 -18.70 7.02 -3.73
N GLU A 297 -19.89 6.68 -3.24
CA GLU A 297 -20.15 6.56 -1.80
C GLU A 297 -19.45 5.33 -1.21
N ALA A 298 -19.56 4.16 -1.86
CA ALA A 298 -18.85 2.95 -1.44
C ALA A 298 -17.32 3.13 -1.47
N LEU A 299 -16.78 3.76 -2.52
CA LEU A 299 -15.35 4.10 -2.61
C LEU A 299 -14.92 5.13 -1.57
N ARG A 300 -15.79 6.06 -1.16
CA ARG A 300 -15.51 6.99 -0.06
C ARG A 300 -15.42 6.26 1.27
N THR A 301 -16.37 5.38 1.57
CA THR A 301 -16.37 4.60 2.82
C THR A 301 -15.16 3.68 2.92
N GLU A 302 -14.79 3.00 1.81
CA GLU A 302 -13.61 2.14 1.75
C GLU A 302 -12.30 2.96 1.83
N ARG A 303 -12.24 4.13 1.18
CA ARG A 303 -11.09 5.04 1.31
C ARG A 303 -10.94 5.65 2.69
N GLU A 304 -12.02 5.88 3.43
CA GLU A 304 -11.94 6.34 4.82
C GLU A 304 -11.37 5.24 5.73
N ALA A 305 -11.75 3.98 5.50
CA ALA A 305 -11.19 2.83 6.21
C ALA A 305 -9.70 2.58 5.87
N LEU A 306 -9.33 2.62 4.59
CA LEU A 306 -7.93 2.50 4.15
C LEU A 306 -7.08 3.69 4.60
N ALA A 307 -7.62 4.91 4.59
CA ALA A 307 -6.93 6.11 5.08
C ALA A 307 -6.77 6.11 6.60
N ALA A 308 -7.67 5.46 7.35
CA ALA A 308 -7.50 5.26 8.79
C ALA A 308 -6.28 4.37 9.08
N ASP A 309 -6.13 3.27 8.35
CA ASP A 309 -4.99 2.35 8.50
C ASP A 309 -3.65 3.01 8.12
N VAL A 310 -3.62 3.76 7.01
CA VAL A 310 -2.43 4.55 6.59
C VAL A 310 -2.13 5.70 7.56
N ARG A 311 -3.15 6.31 8.19
CA ARG A 311 -2.95 7.34 9.23
C ARG A 311 -2.34 6.76 10.49
N VAL A 312 -2.75 5.57 10.91
CA VAL A 312 -2.15 4.86 12.04
C VAL A 312 -0.68 4.55 11.75
N GLU A 313 -0.36 4.05 10.55
CA GLU A 313 1.03 3.81 10.13
C GLU A 313 1.85 5.11 10.06
N ARG A 314 1.29 6.20 9.53
CA ARG A 314 1.96 7.50 9.47
C ARG A 314 2.13 8.13 10.85
N GLN A 315 1.16 7.99 11.76
CA GLN A 315 1.25 8.52 13.13
C GLN A 315 2.33 7.79 13.94
N ALA A 316 2.48 6.47 13.75
CA ALA A 316 3.59 5.73 14.33
C ALA A 316 4.96 6.22 13.81
N VAL A 317 5.07 6.54 12.51
CA VAL A 317 6.29 7.11 11.90
C VAL A 317 6.56 8.53 12.41
N VAL A 318 5.54 9.38 12.52
CA VAL A 318 5.68 10.76 13.01
C VAL A 318 6.03 10.80 14.50
N ALA A 319 5.44 9.94 15.33
CA ALA A 319 5.76 9.85 16.76
C ALA A 319 7.22 9.42 16.99
N ALA A 320 7.72 8.45 16.22
CA ALA A 320 9.13 8.04 16.29
C ALA A 320 10.08 9.16 15.83
N ALA A 321 9.68 9.97 14.84
CA ALA A 321 10.45 11.13 14.39
C ALA A 321 10.46 12.28 15.42
N ASP A 322 9.35 12.52 16.11
CA ASP A 322 9.23 13.57 17.13
C ASP A 322 10.05 13.24 18.40
N GLU A 323 10.05 11.97 18.82
CA GLU A 323 10.87 11.48 19.93
C GLU A 323 12.38 11.61 19.63
N MET A 324 12.78 11.34 18.38
CA MET A 324 14.15 11.59 17.90
C MET A 324 14.50 13.08 17.88
N LEU A 325 13.59 13.95 17.44
CA LEU A 325 13.79 15.40 17.40
C LEU A 325 14.00 15.97 18.81
N LEU A 326 13.24 15.47 19.79
CA LEU A 326 13.36 15.80 21.21
C LEU A 326 14.74 15.41 21.78
N LEU A 327 15.20 14.19 21.48
CA LEU A 327 16.53 13.73 21.91
C LEU A 327 17.66 14.56 21.30
N VAL A 328 17.56 14.93 20.02
CA VAL A 328 18.53 15.77 19.33
C VAL A 328 18.54 17.20 19.89
N THR A 329 17.36 17.77 20.19
CA THR A 329 17.27 19.10 20.79
C THR A 329 17.83 19.11 22.21
N VAL A 330 17.52 18.11 23.04
CA VAL A 330 18.10 17.99 24.39
C VAL A 330 19.62 17.82 24.32
N LEU A 331 20.13 16.96 23.44
CA LEU A 331 21.56 16.76 23.26
C LEU A 331 22.26 18.05 22.80
N ALA A 332 21.66 18.80 21.86
CA ALA A 332 22.19 20.08 21.42
C ALA A 332 22.20 21.12 22.55
N LEU A 333 21.17 21.16 23.39
CA LEU A 333 21.06 22.07 24.54
C LEU A 333 22.10 21.74 25.61
N VAL A 334 22.39 20.45 25.83
CA VAL A 334 23.45 20.00 26.73
C VAL A 334 24.84 20.32 26.17
N LEU A 335 25.11 19.97 24.91
CA LEU A 335 26.41 20.17 24.27
C LEU A 335 26.75 21.65 24.03
N LEU A 336 25.76 22.50 23.76
CA LEU A 336 25.97 23.94 23.52
C LEU A 336 25.73 24.79 24.77
N GLY A 337 24.83 24.38 25.66
CA GLY A 337 24.47 25.11 26.87
C GLY A 337 25.50 24.95 27.99
N LEU A 338 26.07 23.75 28.18
CA LEU A 338 27.07 23.53 29.24
C LEU A 338 28.37 24.32 29.03
N PRO A 339 28.97 24.40 27.82
CA PRO A 339 30.16 25.22 27.59
C PRO A 339 29.88 26.71 27.77
N PHE A 340 28.70 27.17 27.37
CA PHE A 340 28.30 28.58 27.50
C PHE A 340 28.05 28.97 28.96
N ALA A 341 27.37 28.11 29.73
CA ALA A 341 27.15 28.32 31.16
C ALA A 341 28.47 28.24 31.96
N ALA A 342 29.35 27.29 31.62
CA ALA A 342 30.68 27.19 32.22
C ALA A 342 31.54 28.42 31.87
N GLY A 343 31.57 28.84 30.61
CA GLY A 343 32.29 30.03 30.16
C GLY A 343 31.76 31.33 30.79
N TYR A 344 30.44 31.46 30.96
CA TYR A 344 29.81 32.59 31.64
C TYR A 344 30.17 32.64 33.14
N ALA A 345 30.15 31.49 33.82
CA ALA A 345 30.53 31.39 35.23
C ALA A 345 32.03 31.70 35.45
N LEU A 346 32.91 31.17 34.60
CA LEU A 346 34.35 31.46 34.60
C LEU A 346 34.67 32.92 34.26
N GLY A 347 33.91 33.53 33.35
CA GLY A 347 34.01 34.94 33.00
C GLY A 347 33.57 35.88 34.12
N ARG A 348 32.57 35.48 34.92
CA ARG A 348 32.13 36.21 36.10
C ARG A 348 33.11 36.10 37.26
N ALA A 349 33.71 34.92 37.47
CA ALA A 349 34.70 34.69 38.53
C ALA A 349 36.03 35.45 38.31
N ARG A 350 36.37 35.83 37.07
CA ARG A 350 37.56 36.64 36.75
C ARG A 350 37.36 38.16 36.85
N ARG A 351 36.13 38.64 37.06
CA ARG A 351 35.81 40.07 37.20
C ARG A 351 35.40 40.44 38.64
N GLY A 352 35.56 39.52 39.59
CA GLY A 352 35.33 39.73 41.03
C GLY A 352 36.63 40.00 41.77
#